data_AF-A0A0Q7D150-F1
#
_entry.id   AF-A0A0Q7D150-F1
#
_cell.length_a   1.000
_cell.length_b   1.000
_cell.length_c   1.000
_cell.angle_alpha   90.00
_cell.angle_beta   90.00
_cell.angle_gamma   90.00
#
_symmetry.space_group_name_H-M   'P 1'
#
loop_
_entity.id
_entity.type
_entity.pdbx_description
1 polymer ?
#
loop_
_entity_poly.entity_id
_entity_poly.type
_entity_poly.pdbx_seq_one_letter_code
_entity_poly.pdbx_strand_id
1 'polypeptide(L)' 'MSPASIPPPPTRPHEDECCRRGCDPCIFDYYERALDRWTDRVRNMGADPEAILKERAASAL' A
#
# COMPACT_ATOMS: atom_id res chain seq x y z
N MET A 1 -5.42 1.70 21.40
CA MET A 1 -5.80 1.98 20.00
C MET A 1 -6.76 0.91 19.54
N SER A 2 -7.94 1.28 19.03
CA SER A 2 -8.87 0.33 18.42
C SER A 2 -8.34 -0.11 17.05
N PRO A 3 -8.49 -1.39 16.66
CA PRO A 3 -8.04 -1.90 15.35
C PRO A 3 -8.73 -1.20 14.15
N ALA A 4 -9.87 -0.56 14.39
CA ALA A 4 -10.61 0.22 13.39
C ALA A 4 -9.95 1.57 12.99
N SER A 5 -8.87 1.99 13.65
CA SER A 5 -8.21 3.28 13.38
C SER A 5 -6.98 3.20 12.48
N ILE A 6 -6.57 1.99 12.06
CA ILE A 6 -5.42 1.82 11.16
C ILE A 6 -5.82 2.34 9.76
N PRO A 7 -5.03 3.24 9.13
CA PRO A 7 -5.32 3.71 7.79
C PRO A 7 -5.28 2.55 6.80
N PRO A 8 -6.13 2.54 5.76
CA PRO A 8 -6.05 1.53 4.72
C PRO A 8 -4.72 1.64 3.95
N PRO A 9 -4.13 0.52 3.50
CA PRO A 9 -2.98 0.55 2.60
C PRO A 9 -3.31 1.24 1.28
N PRO A 10 -2.29 1.82 0.60
CA PRO A 10 -2.47 2.40 -0.72
C PRO A 10 -2.95 1.36 -1.72
N THR A 11 -3.78 1.79 -2.66
CA THR A 11 -4.24 0.94 -3.76
C THR A 11 -3.13 0.79 -4.79
N ARG A 12 -2.85 -0.44 -5.21
CA ARG A 12 -1.88 -0.70 -6.28
C ARG A 12 -2.43 -0.17 -7.61
N PRO A 13 -1.66 0.64 -8.36
CA PRO A 13 -2.08 1.11 -9.67
C PRO A 13 -2.21 -0.04 -10.67
N HIS A 14 -3.12 0.09 -11.62
CA HIS A 14 -3.28 -0.86 -12.73
C HIS A 14 -2.19 -0.67 -13.79
N GLU A 15 -1.90 -1.71 -14.56
CA GLU A 15 -0.91 -1.65 -15.64
C GLU A 15 -1.28 -0.66 -16.76
N ASP A 16 -2.57 -0.32 -16.88
CA ASP A 16 -3.06 0.66 -17.85
C ASP A 16 -2.90 2.11 -17.37
N GLU A 17 -2.69 2.32 -16.07
CA GLU A 17 -2.32 3.63 -15.52
C GLU A 17 -0.83 3.94 -15.72
N CYS A 18 -0.04 2.92 -16.05
CA CYS A 18 1.36 3.11 -16.43
C CYS A 18 1.46 3.77 -17.80
N CYS A 19 2.25 4.85 -17.89
CA CYS A 19 2.48 5.58 -19.15
C CYS A 19 3.12 4.72 -20.27
N ARG A 20 3.70 3.55 -19.92
CA ARG A 20 4.44 2.62 -20.81
C ARG A 20 5.52 3.26 -21.69
N ARG A 21 6.02 4.44 -21.29
CA ARG A 21 7.01 5.25 -22.02
C ARG A 21 8.37 5.31 -21.33
N GLY A 22 8.54 4.58 -20.23
CA GLY A 22 9.77 4.63 -19.41
C GLY A 22 9.85 5.88 -18.54
N CYS A 23 8.72 6.37 -18.01
CA CYS A 23 8.69 7.50 -17.09
C CYS A 23 9.41 7.16 -15.78
N ASP A 24 10.30 8.04 -15.29
CA ASP A 24 10.96 7.96 -13.98
C ASP A 24 10.78 9.29 -13.22
N PRO A 25 10.12 9.29 -12.03
CA PRO A 25 9.56 8.13 -11.34
C PRO A 25 8.27 7.60 -11.98
N CYS A 26 8.17 6.28 -12.07
CA CYS A 26 7.00 5.55 -12.52
C CYS A 26 5.86 5.62 -11.48
N ILE A 27 4.61 5.39 -11.92
CA ILE A 27 3.46 5.29 -11.00
C ILE A 27 3.65 4.17 -9.96
N PHE A 28 4.35 3.09 -10.34
CA PHE A 28 4.72 2.02 -9.41
C PHE A 28 5.72 2.50 -8.36
N ASP A 29 6.69 3.35 -8.72
CA ASP A 29 7.65 3.90 -7.76
C ASP A 29 6.95 4.80 -6.74
N TYR A 30 5.96 5.59 -7.19
CA TYR A 30 5.12 6.36 -6.28
C TYR A 30 4.31 5.47 -5.34
N TYR A 31 3.75 4.38 -5.86
CA TYR A 31 3.03 3.39 -5.06
C TYR A 31 3.95 2.76 -4.01
N GLU A 32 5.15 2.34 -4.36
CA GLU A 32 6.12 1.76 -3.43
C GLU A 32 6.49 2.75 -2.32
N ARG A 33 6.76 4.01 -2.67
CA ARG A 33 7.02 5.08 -1.67
C ARG A 33 5.82 5.32 -0.75
N ALA A 34 4.60 5.25 -1.28
CA ALA A 34 3.39 5.40 -0.47
C ALA A 34 3.20 4.19 0.45
N LEU A 35 3.49 2.99 -0.03
CA LEU A 35 3.40 1.75 0.72
C LEU A 35 4.42 1.71 1.87
N ASP A 36 5.65 2.17 1.62
CA ASP A 36 6.70 2.30 2.63
C ASP A 36 6.27 3.23 3.78
N ARG A 37 5.80 4.45 3.44
CA ARG A 37 5.26 5.40 4.43
C ARG A 37 4.08 4.83 5.22
N TRP A 38 3.21 4.09 4.57
CA TRP A 38 2.08 3.44 5.22
C TRP A 38 2.57 2.35 6.18
N THR A 39 3.50 1.51 5.74
CA THR A 39 4.10 0.42 6.53
C THR A 39 4.70 0.97 7.83
N ASP A 40 5.50 2.03 7.74
CA ASP A 40 6.08 2.69 8.91
C ASP A 40 5.03 3.25 9.85
N ARG A 41 3.99 3.89 9.29
CA ARG A 41 2.89 4.44 10.07
C ARG A 41 2.10 3.35 10.81
N VAL A 42 1.86 2.20 10.18
CA VAL A 42 1.17 1.06 10.79
C VAL A 42 2.01 0.44 11.90
N ARG A 43 3.30 0.23 11.65
CA ARG A 43 4.26 -0.25 12.67
C ARG A 43 4.31 0.67 13.87
N ASN A 44 4.34 1.99 13.65
CA ASN A 44 4.33 2.99 14.72
C ASN A 44 3.01 2.99 15.53
N MET A 45 1.91 2.48 14.96
CA MET A 45 0.64 2.26 15.68
C MET A 45 0.60 0.92 16.44
N GLY A 46 1.66 0.10 16.35
CA GLY A 46 1.75 -1.20 17.00
C GLY A 46 1.01 -2.33 16.27
N ALA A 47 0.72 -2.15 14.99
CA ALA A 47 0.08 -3.17 14.15
C ALA A 47 1.06 -3.79 13.15
N ASP A 48 0.70 -4.95 12.59
CA ASP A 48 1.48 -5.64 11.57
C ASP A 48 0.96 -5.30 10.16
N PRO A 49 1.71 -4.52 9.35
CA PRO A 49 1.30 -4.17 7.99
C PRO A 49 1.22 -5.38 7.06
N GLU A 50 2.04 -6.41 7.24
CA GLU A 50 1.97 -7.61 6.39
C GLU A 50 0.70 -8.41 6.62
N ALA A 51 0.29 -8.55 7.89
CA ALA A 51 -0.98 -9.20 8.23
C ALA A 51 -2.17 -8.49 7.57
N ILE A 52 -2.20 -7.16 7.61
CA ILE A 52 -3.26 -6.35 6.99
C ILE A 52 -3.27 -6.51 5.47
N LEU A 53 -2.10 -6.49 4.82
CA LEU A 53 -2.01 -6.69 3.37
C LEU A 53 -2.51 -8.09 2.96
N LYS A 54 -2.14 -9.13 3.71
CA LYS A 54 -2.61 -10.51 3.47
C LYS A 54 -4.11 -10.63 3.63
N GLU A 55 -4.68 -10.07 4.69
CA GLU A 55 -6.14 -10.08 4.94
C GLU A 55 -6.91 -9.36 3.82
N ARG A 56 -6.41 -8.20 3.36
CA ARG A 56 -7.03 -7.46 2.25
C ARG A 56 -6.90 -8.18 0.91
N ALA A 57 -5.77 -8.84 0.66
CA ALA A 57 -5.61 -9.67 -0.54
C ALA A 57 -6.55 -10.88 -0.53
N ALA A 58 -6.74 -11.52 0.63
CA ALA A 58 -7.67 -12.63 0.79
C ALA A 58 -9.14 -12.20 0.65
N SER A 59 -9.47 -10.96 1.03
CA SER A 59 -10.82 -10.39 0.93
C SER A 59 -11.16 -9.82 -0.47
N ALA A 60 -10.19 -9.81 -1.38
CA ALA A 60 -10.37 -9.35 -2.77
C ALA A 60 -10.68 -10.51 -3.75
N LEU A 61 -10.83 -11.74 -3.24
CA LEU A 61 -11.24 -12.96 -3.93
C LEU A 61 -12.71 -13.27 -3.64
#